data_AF-A0A2Z6QHK4-F1
#
_entry.id   AF-A0A2Z6QHK4-F1
#
_cell.length_a   1.000
_cell.length_b   1.000
_cell.length_c   1.000
_cell.angle_alpha   90.00
_cell.angle_beta   90.00
_cell.angle_gamma   90.00
#
_symmetry.space_group_name_H-M   'P 1'
#
loop_
_entity.id
_entity.type
_entity.pdbx_description
1 polymer ?
#
loop_
_entity_poly.entity_id
_entity_poly.type
_entity_poly.pdbx_seq_one_letter_code
_entity_poly.pdbx_strand_id
1 'polypeptide(L)'
;MFSIATKYFDIFPCEFWSLENFASCAIFNDIGADERNISNAFYGMLHKMKRDPKYSQEAHERIRKLLEDKKVGQSINVLWVFQMFHAAFVAYRPRQRWINYDTQSVSEKLAKRKALSRVENLSTPPKKRKLSARSSNEDKPEESTTGRVISIFSNALVDTMKDPLYRQKLIEIRNLFKGQNYRKIFESENLRNEYTASYSPIRTLCYLNIFNIKRIDFLSNLIALTQQQLNVFCFGSGPGAELAAILQAYSIINAVPRLNIFLHDNFDYTECLQKIVEQFNVKGFNWNLSIGNIISSTEFDGVPWEQISKSHLITACFVICELFRYNPKNTKRFFKKLLNEIRFGAFLMIVDSSNMQYTTYIYKDKSYCIWDYLSRKLLEDKRFDRFSEGMSYFEEDLLKKEAYNLSKCNCKYMIYKKVSANNNDQ
;
A
#
# COMPACT_ATOMS: atom_id res chain seq x y z
N MET A 1 -6.09 -26.60 30.43
CA MET A 1 -5.33 -25.45 29.85
C MET A 1 -6.20 -24.57 28.93
N PHE A 2 -7.53 -24.63 29.00
CA PHE A 2 -8.47 -23.87 28.14
C PHE A 2 -9.17 -22.69 28.86
N SER A 3 -8.95 -22.48 30.17
CA SER A 3 -9.71 -21.47 30.95
C SER A 3 -9.06 -20.09 31.08
N ILE A 4 -7.84 -19.90 30.54
CA ILE A 4 -7.13 -18.60 30.60
C ILE A 4 -7.46 -17.75 29.37
N ALA A 5 -7.70 -18.38 28.21
CA ALA A 5 -8.03 -17.67 26.97
C ALA A 5 -9.41 -16.99 27.02
N THR A 6 -10.38 -17.60 27.70
CA THR A 6 -11.75 -17.07 27.83
C THR A 6 -11.79 -15.76 28.63
N LYS A 7 -10.99 -15.65 29.69
CA LYS A 7 -10.92 -14.40 30.48
C LYS A 7 -10.31 -13.22 29.72
N TYR A 8 -9.55 -13.45 28.65
CA TYR A 8 -8.89 -12.39 27.89
C TYR A 8 -9.86 -11.63 26.98
N PHE A 9 -10.80 -12.34 26.35
CA PHE A 9 -11.85 -11.72 25.53
C PHE A 9 -12.87 -10.96 26.38
N ASP A 10 -13.04 -11.35 27.64
CA ASP A 10 -13.86 -10.62 28.60
C ASP A 10 -13.22 -9.29 29.02
N ILE A 11 -11.89 -9.09 28.89
CA ILE A 11 -11.16 -7.89 29.36
C ILE A 11 -11.07 -6.79 28.27
N PHE A 12 -11.32 -7.09 27.00
CA PHE A 12 -11.32 -6.07 25.93
C PHE A 12 -12.43 -6.32 24.89
N PRO A 13 -13.60 -5.65 25.00
CA PRO A 13 -14.61 -5.68 23.95
C PRO A 13 -14.07 -5.07 22.64
N CYS A 14 -14.72 -5.38 21.51
CA CYS A 14 -14.24 -5.08 20.16
C CYS A 14 -13.97 -3.58 19.89
N GLU A 15 -14.42 -2.67 20.77
CA GLU A 15 -14.08 -1.24 20.70
C GLU A 15 -12.61 -0.92 21.06
N PHE A 16 -11.85 -1.87 21.64
CA PHE A 16 -10.47 -1.68 22.14
C PHE A 16 -9.34 -2.14 21.20
N TRP A 17 -9.65 -2.47 19.94
CA TRP A 17 -8.64 -2.86 18.93
C TRP A 17 -7.61 -1.75 18.63
N SER A 18 -7.80 -0.55 19.19
CA SER A 18 -6.83 0.56 19.17
C SER A 18 -5.58 0.30 20.02
N LEU A 19 -5.58 -0.66 20.94
CA LEU A 19 -4.42 -0.95 21.80
C LEU A 19 -3.34 -1.76 21.09
N GLU A 20 -3.71 -2.68 20.20
CA GLU A 20 -2.75 -3.40 19.33
C GLU A 20 -2.10 -2.45 18.32
N ASN A 21 -2.88 -1.51 17.77
CA ASN A 21 -2.35 -0.43 16.94
C ASN A 21 -1.48 0.53 17.75
N PHE A 22 -1.83 0.82 19.00
CA PHE A 22 -1.02 1.63 19.89
C PHE A 22 0.31 0.94 20.25
N ALA A 23 0.28 -0.34 20.64
CA ALA A 23 1.48 -1.12 20.92
C ALA A 23 2.34 -1.25 19.68
N SER A 24 1.74 -1.52 18.52
CA SER A 24 2.44 -1.55 17.23
C SER A 24 3.04 -0.19 16.89
N CYS A 25 2.34 0.93 17.12
CA CYS A 25 2.85 2.28 16.91
C CYS A 25 3.94 2.69 17.91
N ALA A 26 3.86 2.26 19.17
CA ALA A 26 4.88 2.51 20.18
C ALA A 26 6.15 1.69 19.88
N ILE A 27 5.99 0.46 19.39
CA ILE A 27 7.08 -0.42 18.96
C ILE A 27 7.72 0.07 17.64
N PHE A 28 6.91 0.53 16.67
CA PHE A 28 7.41 1.00 15.37
C PHE A 28 8.09 2.37 15.42
N ASN A 29 7.61 3.29 16.27
CA ASN A 29 8.18 4.63 16.34
C ASN A 29 9.44 4.73 17.20
N ASP A 30 9.77 3.70 17.98
CA ASP A 30 10.95 3.74 18.85
C ASP A 30 11.70 2.40 18.83
N ILE A 31 12.27 2.10 17.66
CA ILE A 31 13.31 1.06 17.49
C ILE A 31 14.56 1.57 18.25
N GLY A 32 14.52 1.47 19.58
CA GLY A 32 15.50 2.03 20.51
C GLY A 32 14.99 2.33 21.93
N ALA A 33 13.67 2.31 22.19
CA ALA A 33 13.14 2.60 23.53
C ALA A 33 13.45 1.50 24.56
N ASP A 34 13.96 1.90 25.72
CA ASP A 34 13.99 1.03 26.89
C ASP A 34 12.57 0.76 27.44
N GLU A 35 12.46 -0.26 28.29
CA GLU A 35 11.19 -0.72 28.89
C GLU A 35 10.43 0.41 29.65
N ARG A 36 11.15 1.41 30.15
CA ARG A 36 10.56 2.55 30.88
C ARG A 36 9.83 3.48 29.91
N ASN A 37 10.38 3.72 28.73
CA ASN A 37 9.75 4.58 27.71
C ASN A 37 8.44 3.98 27.18
N ILE A 38 8.41 2.67 26.97
CA ILE A 38 7.19 1.96 26.53
C ILE A 38 6.12 1.99 27.62
N SER A 39 6.51 1.70 28.88
CA SER A 39 5.60 1.78 30.03
C SER A 39 5.04 3.20 30.20
N ASN A 40 5.88 4.23 30.09
CA ASN A 40 5.45 5.62 30.18
C ASN A 40 4.50 6.03 29.05
N ALA A 41 4.78 5.61 27.81
CA ALA A 41 3.89 5.86 26.68
C ALA A 41 2.53 5.18 26.87
N PHE A 42 2.52 3.91 27.27
CA PHE A 42 1.32 3.12 27.52
C PHE A 42 0.43 3.73 28.60
N TYR A 43 0.99 4.00 29.77
CA TYR A 43 0.23 4.62 30.86
C TYR A 43 -0.15 6.07 30.56
N GLY A 44 0.68 6.79 29.80
CA GLY A 44 0.34 8.12 29.29
C GLY A 44 -0.91 8.11 28.41
N MET A 45 -1.09 7.08 27.58
CA MET A 45 -2.30 6.91 26.77
C MET A 45 -3.51 6.54 27.62
N LEU A 46 -3.38 5.60 28.56
CA LEU A 46 -4.47 5.24 29.49
C LEU A 46 -4.97 6.47 30.27
N HIS A 47 -4.06 7.35 30.71
CA HIS A 47 -4.44 8.61 31.36
C HIS A 47 -5.19 9.57 30.44
N LYS A 48 -4.86 9.63 29.14
CA LYS A 48 -5.59 10.44 28.16
C LYS A 48 -7.00 9.87 27.94
N MET A 49 -7.10 8.55 27.75
CA MET A 49 -8.39 7.86 27.54
C MET A 49 -9.32 7.96 28.75
N LYS A 50 -8.77 7.89 29.98
CA LYS A 50 -9.54 8.07 31.22
C LYS A 50 -10.27 9.41 31.28
N ARG A 51 -9.75 10.45 30.62
CA ARG A 51 -10.31 11.81 30.62
C ARG A 51 -11.23 12.08 29.44
N ASP A 52 -11.30 11.16 28.48
CA ASP A 52 -12.04 11.37 27.25
C ASP A 52 -13.48 10.83 27.40
N PRO A 53 -14.51 11.68 27.37
CA PRO A 53 -15.90 11.29 27.61
C PRO A 53 -16.51 10.42 26.51
N LYS A 54 -15.79 10.24 25.38
CA LYS A 54 -16.25 9.42 24.24
C LYS A 54 -16.27 7.92 24.54
N TYR A 55 -15.52 7.48 25.54
CA TYR A 55 -15.43 6.06 25.91
C TYR A 55 -16.58 5.66 26.84
N SER A 56 -16.99 4.39 26.76
CA SER A 56 -18.04 3.83 27.60
C SER A 56 -17.65 3.82 29.10
N GLN A 57 -18.63 3.78 29.99
CA GLN A 57 -18.37 3.67 31.43
C GLN A 57 -17.59 2.41 31.78
N GLU A 58 -17.87 1.29 31.11
CA GLU A 58 -17.13 0.05 31.26
C GLU A 58 -15.66 0.20 30.84
N ALA A 59 -15.39 0.94 29.76
CA ALA A 59 -14.03 1.27 29.35
C ALA A 59 -13.30 2.11 30.40
N HIS A 60 -13.96 3.13 30.95
CA HIS A 60 -13.39 3.96 32.01
C HIS A 60 -13.09 3.16 33.28
N GLU A 61 -13.97 2.22 33.65
CA GLU A 61 -13.78 1.31 34.80
C GLU A 61 -12.53 0.46 34.65
N ARG A 62 -12.36 -0.18 33.49
CA ARG A 62 -11.21 -1.04 33.18
C ARG A 62 -9.90 -0.25 33.12
N ILE A 63 -9.91 0.93 32.51
CA ILE A 63 -8.76 1.84 32.48
C ILE A 63 -8.38 2.28 33.91
N ARG A 64 -9.37 2.54 34.78
CA ARG A 64 -9.13 2.93 36.17
C ARG A 64 -8.41 1.81 36.93
N LYS A 65 -8.90 0.58 36.81
CA LYS A 65 -8.30 -0.61 37.45
C LYS A 65 -6.84 -0.83 37.00
N LEU A 66 -6.57 -0.75 35.70
CA LEU A 66 -5.20 -0.87 35.16
C LEU A 66 -4.25 0.23 35.67
N LEU A 67 -4.76 1.44 35.88
CA LEU A 67 -3.98 2.56 36.43
C LEU A 67 -3.77 2.45 37.95
N GLU A 68 -4.67 1.79 38.66
CA GLU A 68 -4.54 1.49 40.10
C GLU A 68 -3.53 0.37 40.33
N ASP A 69 -3.52 -0.67 39.50
CA ASP A 69 -2.54 -1.76 39.55
C ASP A 69 -1.10 -1.25 39.39
N LYS A 70 -0.89 -0.22 38.54
CA LYS A 70 0.42 0.48 38.42
C LYS A 70 0.88 1.11 39.75
N LYS A 71 -0.04 1.67 40.54
CA LYS A 71 0.28 2.38 41.80
C LYS A 71 0.69 1.42 42.92
N VAL A 72 0.28 0.15 42.85
CA VAL A 72 0.59 -0.87 43.87
C VAL A 72 2.01 -1.42 43.70
N GLY A 73 2.83 -0.88 42.77
CA GLY A 73 4.21 -1.32 42.55
C GLY A 73 4.31 -2.69 41.88
N GLN A 74 3.17 -3.33 41.58
CA GLN A 74 3.10 -4.38 40.59
C GLN A 74 3.29 -3.70 39.23
N SER A 75 4.54 -3.59 38.78
CA SER A 75 4.79 -3.43 37.36
C SER A 75 4.05 -4.59 36.71
N ILE A 76 2.95 -4.31 36.00
CA ILE A 76 2.42 -5.25 35.00
C ILE A 76 3.66 -5.59 34.20
N ASN A 77 4.17 -6.80 34.42
CA ASN A 77 5.48 -7.17 33.93
C ASN A 77 5.32 -7.07 32.42
N VAL A 78 5.92 -6.05 31.82
CA VAL A 78 5.73 -5.79 30.40
C VAL A 78 6.23 -7.01 29.64
N LEU A 79 7.23 -7.71 30.21
CA LEU A 79 7.67 -9.05 29.84
C LEU A 79 6.59 -10.13 29.93
N TRP A 80 5.62 -10.07 30.87
CA TRP A 80 4.49 -11.02 30.96
C TRP A 80 3.43 -10.74 29.89
N VAL A 81 3.15 -9.47 29.60
CA VAL A 81 2.34 -9.07 28.43
C VAL A 81 3.07 -9.49 27.15
N PHE A 82 4.38 -9.23 27.06
CA PHE A 82 5.26 -9.67 25.99
C PHE A 82 5.31 -11.19 25.87
N GLN A 83 5.34 -11.94 26.97
CA GLN A 83 5.34 -13.40 27.03
C GLN A 83 3.96 -13.97 26.69
N MET A 84 2.86 -13.28 26.97
CA MET A 84 1.53 -13.66 26.50
C MET A 84 1.41 -13.47 24.98
N PHE A 85 1.85 -12.32 24.46
CA PHE A 85 1.92 -12.09 23.01
C PHE A 85 2.91 -13.07 22.35
N HIS A 86 4.08 -13.29 22.94
CA HIS A 86 5.10 -14.21 22.45
C HIS A 86 4.68 -15.68 22.60
N ALA A 87 3.92 -16.08 23.64
CA ALA A 87 3.40 -17.44 23.79
C ALA A 87 2.23 -17.70 22.84
N ALA A 88 1.36 -16.72 22.60
CA ALA A 88 0.35 -16.78 21.53
C ALA A 88 1.01 -16.84 20.13
N PHE A 89 2.15 -16.16 19.96
CA PHE A 89 2.95 -16.15 18.74
C PHE A 89 3.81 -17.42 18.55
N VAL A 90 4.33 -18.01 19.64
CA VAL A 90 5.16 -19.23 19.67
C VAL A 90 4.30 -20.50 19.63
N ALA A 91 3.11 -20.50 20.23
CA ALA A 91 2.13 -21.58 20.08
C ALA A 91 1.70 -21.77 18.60
N TYR A 92 1.97 -20.78 17.75
CA TYR A 92 1.69 -20.79 16.31
C TYR A 92 2.92 -21.01 15.40
N ARG A 93 4.09 -21.41 15.91
CA ARG A 93 5.25 -21.79 15.06
C ARG A 93 6.08 -22.98 15.57
N PRO A 94 6.55 -23.87 14.66
CA PRO A 94 7.58 -24.86 14.98
C PRO A 94 9.00 -24.23 15.01
N ARG A 95 9.82 -24.72 15.95
CA ARG A 95 11.11 -24.22 16.46
C ARG A 95 12.18 -23.89 15.41
N GLN A 96 12.94 -22.78 15.61
CA GLN A 96 14.38 -22.67 15.31
C GLN A 96 15.12 -21.67 16.23
N ARG A 97 16.43 -21.93 16.42
CA ARG A 97 17.41 -21.30 17.34
C ARG A 97 17.92 -19.92 16.86
N TRP A 98 18.28 -19.06 17.82
CA TRP A 98 18.85 -17.72 17.63
C TRP A 98 20.40 -17.71 17.55
N ILE A 99 20.96 -16.76 16.79
CA ILE A 99 22.38 -16.36 16.73
C ILE A 99 22.46 -14.89 17.19
N ASN A 100 23.44 -14.55 18.05
CA ASN A 100 23.66 -13.22 18.65
C ASN A 100 24.26 -12.20 17.65
N TYR A 101 23.90 -10.92 17.80
CA TYR A 101 24.51 -9.78 17.11
C TYR A 101 25.06 -8.75 18.11
N ASP A 102 26.17 -8.11 17.72
CA ASP A 102 27.04 -7.24 18.52
C ASP A 102 26.60 -5.76 18.51
N THR A 103 26.58 -5.14 19.70
CA THR A 103 25.99 -3.83 20.01
C THR A 103 26.91 -2.62 19.76
N GLN A 104 28.17 -2.80 19.40
CA GLN A 104 29.13 -1.69 19.27
C GLN A 104 28.89 -0.77 18.05
N SER A 105 28.18 -1.22 17.01
CA SER A 105 28.00 -0.44 15.76
C SER A 105 27.02 0.75 15.86
N VAL A 106 26.21 0.82 16.92
CA VAL A 106 25.09 1.77 17.01
C VAL A 106 25.49 3.10 17.65
N SER A 107 26.44 3.07 18.60
CA SER A 107 26.92 4.26 19.32
C SER A 107 27.69 5.23 18.41
N GLU A 108 28.47 4.73 17.46
CA GLU A 108 29.26 5.54 16.51
C GLU A 108 28.37 6.34 15.53
N LYS A 109 27.22 5.80 15.13
CA LYS A 109 26.28 6.46 14.21
C LYS A 109 25.56 7.65 14.86
N LEU A 110 25.39 7.63 16.18
CA LEU A 110 24.71 8.70 16.94
C LEU A 110 25.62 9.92 17.18
N ALA A 111 26.94 9.73 17.29
CA ALA A 111 27.88 10.83 17.48
C ALA A 111 28.01 11.73 16.24
N LYS A 112 28.01 11.16 15.03
CA LYS A 112 28.13 11.91 13.77
C LYS A 112 26.95 12.85 13.49
N ARG A 113 25.74 12.52 13.94
CA ARG A 113 24.53 13.34 13.69
C ARG A 113 24.47 14.63 14.50
N LYS A 114 25.10 14.69 15.69
CA LYS A 114 25.12 15.90 16.53
C LYS A 114 26.13 16.96 16.07
N ALA A 115 27.12 16.58 15.27
CA ALA A 115 28.12 17.51 14.76
C ALA A 115 27.61 18.36 13.58
N LEU A 116 26.69 17.84 12.77
CA LEU A 116 26.20 18.48 11.55
C LEU A 116 25.13 19.56 11.78
N SER A 117 24.42 19.55 12.91
CA SER A 117 23.33 20.50 13.18
C SER A 117 23.77 21.86 13.73
N ARG A 118 25.08 22.16 13.75
CA ARG A 118 25.64 23.36 14.39
C ARG A 118 26.12 24.45 13.43
N VAL A 119 26.00 24.28 12.11
CA VAL A 119 26.69 25.14 11.12
C VAL A 119 25.76 26.05 10.29
N GLU A 120 24.44 25.87 10.27
CA GLU A 120 23.57 26.72 9.43
C GLU A 120 22.67 27.64 10.26
N ASN A 121 23.13 28.89 10.47
CA ASN A 121 22.29 30.03 10.84
C ASN A 121 23.01 31.33 10.45
N LEU A 122 22.82 31.80 9.21
CA LEU A 122 23.01 33.20 8.85
C LEU A 122 21.89 33.66 7.89
N SER A 123 21.28 34.77 8.30
CA SER A 123 19.99 35.33 7.90
C SER A 123 20.08 36.36 6.77
N THR A 124 19.01 36.51 5.98
CA THR A 124 18.59 37.82 5.42
C THR A 124 17.05 37.96 5.38
N PRO A 125 16.48 39.17 5.56
CA PRO A 125 15.04 39.37 5.76
C PRO A 125 14.24 39.57 4.45
N PRO A 126 12.94 39.23 4.40
CA PRO A 126 12.15 39.30 3.18
C PRO A 126 11.56 40.72 2.94
N LYS A 127 11.65 41.18 1.69
CA LYS A 127 11.01 42.42 1.21
C LYS A 127 9.51 42.21 0.99
N LYS A 128 8.69 43.10 1.56
CA LYS A 128 7.23 43.16 1.37
C LYS A 128 6.89 43.54 -0.08
N ARG A 129 6.11 42.69 -0.75
CA ARG A 129 5.59 42.93 -2.11
C ARG A 129 4.12 43.36 -2.03
N LYS A 130 3.77 44.47 -2.69
CA LYS A 130 2.42 45.05 -2.76
C LYS A 130 1.44 44.10 -3.47
N LEU A 131 0.30 43.83 -2.84
CA LEU A 131 -0.84 43.11 -3.40
C LEU A 131 -1.65 44.06 -4.29
N SER A 132 -1.73 43.78 -5.59
CA SER A 132 -2.70 44.40 -6.50
C SER A 132 -3.98 43.57 -6.53
N ALA A 133 -5.12 44.24 -6.39
CA ALA A 133 -6.46 43.65 -6.41
C ALA A 133 -6.71 42.82 -7.68
N ARG A 134 -7.12 41.57 -7.51
CA ARG A 134 -7.55 40.67 -8.59
C ARG A 134 -9.08 40.58 -8.53
N SER A 135 -9.72 40.86 -9.66
CA SER A 135 -11.16 40.82 -9.87
C SER A 135 -11.75 39.45 -9.56
N SER A 136 -12.86 39.44 -8.85
CA SER A 136 -13.68 38.28 -8.52
C SER A 136 -14.31 37.69 -9.79
N ASN A 137 -13.69 36.66 -10.35
CA ASN A 137 -14.45 35.65 -11.08
C ASN A 137 -15.04 34.70 -10.04
N GLU A 138 -16.35 34.44 -10.13
CA GLU A 138 -17.06 33.49 -9.28
C GLU A 138 -16.40 32.10 -9.38
N ASP A 139 -15.69 31.72 -8.33
CA ASP A 139 -15.03 30.43 -8.20
C ASP A 139 -16.09 29.33 -8.12
N LYS A 140 -16.25 28.54 -9.19
CA LYS A 140 -16.89 27.23 -9.08
C LYS A 140 -16.07 26.41 -8.08
N PRO A 141 -16.69 25.76 -7.08
CA PRO A 141 -15.96 24.97 -6.11
C PRO A 141 -15.14 23.90 -6.83
N GLU A 142 -13.82 23.91 -6.60
CA GLU A 142 -12.89 22.96 -7.18
C GLU A 142 -13.31 21.53 -6.75
N GLU A 143 -13.59 20.67 -7.73
CA GLU A 143 -14.01 19.29 -7.46
C GLU A 143 -12.87 18.55 -6.74
N SER A 144 -13.16 17.96 -5.58
CA SER A 144 -12.18 17.15 -4.85
C SER A 144 -11.66 16.00 -5.73
N THR A 145 -10.40 15.57 -5.54
CA THR A 145 -9.83 14.43 -6.28
C THR A 145 -10.68 13.16 -6.12
N THR A 146 -11.22 12.93 -4.92
CA THR A 146 -12.15 11.83 -4.64
C THR A 146 -13.41 11.92 -5.49
N GLY A 147 -14.07 13.09 -5.48
CA GLY A 147 -15.27 13.34 -6.29
C GLY A 147 -15.01 13.12 -7.77
N ARG A 148 -13.88 13.61 -8.29
CA ARG A 148 -13.49 13.43 -9.68
C ARG A 148 -13.30 11.97 -10.08
N VAL A 149 -12.60 11.18 -9.25
CA VAL A 149 -12.42 9.73 -9.50
C VAL A 149 -13.76 9.02 -9.52
N ILE A 150 -14.63 9.30 -8.54
CA ILE A 150 -15.99 8.77 -8.49
C ILE A 150 -16.76 9.12 -9.76
N SER A 151 -16.80 10.40 -10.16
CA SER A 151 -17.45 10.90 -11.36
C SER A 151 -16.97 10.18 -12.63
N ILE A 152 -15.66 9.95 -12.76
CA ILE A 152 -15.06 9.23 -13.90
C ILE A 152 -15.63 7.82 -14.02
N PHE A 153 -15.61 7.03 -12.95
CA PHE A 153 -16.13 5.65 -13.03
C PHE A 153 -17.65 5.63 -13.17
N SER A 154 -18.36 6.52 -12.48
CA SER A 154 -19.82 6.67 -12.56
C SER A 154 -20.31 6.99 -13.98
N ASN A 155 -19.62 7.89 -14.67
CA ASN A 155 -19.96 8.26 -16.04
C ASN A 155 -19.54 7.17 -17.05
N ALA A 156 -18.34 6.63 -16.91
CA ALA A 156 -17.81 5.59 -17.80
C ALA A 156 -18.66 4.31 -17.80
N LEU A 157 -19.24 3.96 -16.65
CA LEU A 157 -19.95 2.69 -16.43
C LEU A 157 -21.41 2.92 -16.02
N VAL A 158 -22.01 4.01 -16.51
CA VAL A 158 -23.39 4.39 -16.17
C VAL A 158 -24.40 3.30 -16.55
N ASP A 159 -24.22 2.66 -17.71
CA ASP A 159 -25.12 1.60 -18.18
C ASP A 159 -25.03 0.36 -17.30
N THR A 160 -23.81 0.01 -16.86
CA THR A 160 -23.58 -1.08 -15.90
C THR A 160 -24.27 -0.80 -14.57
N MET A 161 -24.17 0.43 -14.06
CA MET A 161 -24.79 0.81 -12.78
C MET A 161 -26.32 0.92 -12.86
N LYS A 162 -26.88 1.12 -14.06
CA LYS A 162 -28.32 1.12 -14.32
C LYS A 162 -28.90 -0.28 -14.55
N ASP A 163 -28.07 -1.31 -14.68
CA ASP A 163 -28.54 -2.68 -14.84
C ASP A 163 -29.45 -3.08 -13.65
N PRO A 164 -30.70 -3.52 -13.89
CA PRO A 164 -31.59 -4.01 -12.85
C PRO A 164 -30.98 -5.13 -11.99
N LEU A 165 -30.06 -5.92 -12.54
CA LEU A 165 -29.36 -7.01 -11.87
C LEU A 165 -28.05 -6.58 -11.19
N TYR A 166 -27.66 -5.30 -11.27
CA TYR A 166 -26.39 -4.79 -10.74
C TYR A 166 -26.16 -5.25 -9.28
N ARG A 167 -27.16 -5.05 -8.41
CA ARG A 167 -27.05 -5.44 -6.99
C ARG A 167 -26.89 -6.94 -6.79
N GLN A 168 -27.54 -7.77 -7.60
CA GLN A 168 -27.42 -9.22 -7.52
C GLN A 168 -26.00 -9.67 -7.92
N LYS A 169 -25.48 -9.10 -9.01
CA LYS A 169 -24.11 -9.34 -9.48
C LYS A 169 -23.06 -8.92 -8.44
N LEU A 170 -23.28 -7.81 -7.72
CA LEU A 170 -22.40 -7.42 -6.61
C LEU A 170 -22.40 -8.42 -5.46
N ILE A 171 -23.54 -9.02 -5.13
CA ILE A 171 -23.63 -10.09 -4.13
C ILE A 171 -22.84 -11.31 -4.61
N GLU A 172 -22.97 -11.68 -5.88
CA GLU A 172 -22.19 -12.75 -6.50
C GLU A 172 -20.68 -12.49 -6.41
N ILE A 173 -20.23 -11.31 -6.81
CA ILE A 173 -18.82 -10.88 -6.70
C ILE A 173 -18.33 -11.01 -5.25
N ARG A 174 -19.10 -10.55 -4.27
CA ARG A 174 -18.73 -10.68 -2.84
C ARG A 174 -18.61 -12.15 -2.42
N ASN A 175 -19.51 -13.02 -2.89
CA ASN A 175 -19.45 -14.46 -2.60
C ASN A 175 -18.22 -15.11 -3.25
N LEU A 176 -17.86 -14.70 -4.46
CA LEU A 176 -16.63 -15.13 -5.12
C LEU A 176 -15.37 -14.66 -4.35
N PHE A 177 -15.37 -13.44 -3.81
CA PHE A 177 -14.29 -12.96 -2.93
C PHE A 177 -14.16 -13.81 -1.65
N LYS A 178 -15.29 -14.09 -0.98
CA LYS A 178 -15.32 -14.94 0.23
C LYS A 178 -14.82 -16.35 -0.06
N GLY A 179 -15.20 -16.91 -1.20
CA GLY A 179 -14.75 -18.22 -1.67
C GLY A 179 -13.35 -18.25 -2.27
N GLN A 180 -12.62 -17.12 -2.31
CA GLN A 180 -11.32 -16.98 -2.98
C GLN A 180 -11.32 -17.39 -4.47
N ASN A 181 -12.48 -17.30 -5.12
CA ASN A 181 -12.70 -17.66 -6.52
C ASN A 181 -12.60 -16.43 -7.43
N TYR A 182 -11.53 -15.64 -7.29
CA TYR A 182 -11.37 -14.34 -7.97
C TYR A 182 -11.45 -14.46 -9.49
N ARG A 183 -10.88 -15.54 -10.03
CA ARG A 183 -10.83 -15.81 -11.47
C ARG A 183 -12.22 -15.80 -12.13
N LYS A 184 -13.25 -16.33 -11.46
CA LYS A 184 -14.62 -16.35 -11.99
C LYS A 184 -15.22 -14.96 -12.19
N ILE A 185 -14.79 -13.98 -11.40
CA ILE A 185 -15.21 -12.57 -11.56
C ILE A 185 -14.70 -12.05 -12.92
N PHE A 186 -13.46 -12.40 -13.28
CA PHE A 186 -12.79 -11.84 -14.45
C PHE A 186 -13.01 -12.64 -15.74
N GLU A 187 -13.41 -13.91 -15.62
CA GLU A 187 -13.88 -14.72 -16.76
C GLU A 187 -15.27 -14.31 -17.26
N SER A 188 -16.10 -13.71 -16.40
CA SER A 188 -17.43 -13.22 -16.76
C SER A 188 -17.38 -11.73 -17.10
N GLU A 189 -17.61 -11.39 -18.36
CA GLU A 189 -17.71 -9.99 -18.80
C GLU A 189 -18.76 -9.19 -18.01
N ASN A 190 -19.89 -9.84 -17.73
CA ASN A 190 -21.00 -9.34 -16.91
C ASN A 190 -20.73 -9.29 -15.41
N LEU A 191 -19.55 -9.68 -14.93
CA LEU A 191 -19.12 -9.42 -13.55
C LEU A 191 -17.92 -8.47 -13.54
N ARG A 192 -17.13 -8.43 -14.62
CA ARG A 192 -16.01 -7.49 -14.79
C ARG A 192 -16.47 -6.05 -14.72
N ASN A 193 -17.50 -5.67 -15.45
CA ASN A 193 -17.94 -4.26 -15.49
C ASN A 193 -18.46 -3.81 -14.12
N GLU A 194 -19.19 -4.67 -13.43
CA GLU A 194 -19.80 -4.44 -12.11
C GLU A 194 -18.72 -4.39 -11.03
N TYR A 195 -17.74 -5.29 -11.12
CA TYR A 195 -16.55 -5.22 -10.31
C TYR A 195 -15.82 -3.89 -10.54
N THR A 196 -15.65 -3.48 -11.78
CA THR A 196 -14.97 -2.23 -12.12
C THR A 196 -15.69 -1.03 -11.53
N ALA A 197 -16.99 -0.92 -11.77
CA ALA A 197 -17.81 0.16 -11.24
C ALA A 197 -17.75 0.22 -9.70
N SER A 198 -17.80 -0.93 -9.01
CA SER A 198 -17.88 -0.95 -7.54
C SER A 198 -16.54 -0.95 -6.79
N TYR A 199 -15.47 -1.47 -7.39
CA TYR A 199 -14.21 -1.78 -6.70
C TYR A 199 -13.01 -1.02 -7.26
N SER A 200 -13.02 -0.60 -8.52
CA SER A 200 -11.90 0.17 -9.09
C SER A 200 -11.76 1.58 -8.49
N PRO A 201 -12.83 2.36 -8.18
CA PRO A 201 -12.68 3.72 -7.63
C PRO A 201 -11.86 3.80 -6.35
N ILE A 202 -12.16 2.95 -5.35
CA ILE A 202 -11.39 2.91 -4.09
C ILE A 202 -9.93 2.50 -4.34
N ARG A 203 -9.68 1.60 -5.30
CA ARG A 203 -8.32 1.15 -5.64
C ARG A 203 -7.57 2.27 -6.35
N THR A 204 -8.21 2.99 -7.26
CA THR A 204 -7.69 4.19 -7.90
C THR A 204 -7.23 5.20 -6.86
N LEU A 205 -8.08 5.50 -5.86
CA LEU A 205 -7.73 6.42 -4.77
C LEU A 205 -6.60 5.90 -3.90
N CYS A 206 -6.57 4.60 -3.63
CA CYS A 206 -5.47 3.96 -2.91
C CYS A 206 -4.14 4.07 -3.67
N TYR A 207 -4.13 3.84 -4.98
CA TYR A 207 -2.95 3.99 -5.83
C TYR A 207 -2.55 5.44 -6.00
N LEU A 208 -3.50 6.36 -6.12
CA LEU A 208 -3.24 7.81 -6.12
C LEU A 208 -2.55 8.23 -4.84
N ASN A 209 -3.00 7.74 -3.68
CA ASN A 209 -2.31 8.00 -2.43
C ASN A 209 -0.89 7.46 -2.43
N ILE A 210 -0.61 6.33 -3.10
CA ILE A 210 0.74 5.77 -3.27
C ILE A 210 1.58 6.66 -4.20
N PHE A 211 1.05 7.07 -5.34
CA PHE A 211 1.73 7.97 -6.25
C PHE A 211 1.98 9.36 -5.64
N ASN A 212 1.10 9.77 -4.71
CA ASN A 212 1.15 11.04 -3.98
C ASN A 212 1.76 10.91 -2.58
N ILE A 213 2.47 9.80 -2.23
CA ILE A 213 2.99 9.60 -0.87
C ILE A 213 3.85 10.79 -0.44
N LYS A 214 3.32 11.54 0.53
CA LYS A 214 4.03 12.36 1.53
C LYS A 214 5.18 13.22 0.97
N ARG A 215 4.86 14.22 0.14
CA ARG A 215 5.77 15.32 -0.27
C ARG A 215 6.95 14.94 -1.18
N ILE A 216 7.00 13.69 -1.65
CA ILE A 216 7.89 13.28 -2.72
C ILE A 216 6.94 13.07 -3.88
N ASP A 217 6.73 14.08 -4.71
CA ASP A 217 5.92 13.95 -5.91
C ASP A 217 6.57 12.88 -6.81
N PHE A 218 6.34 11.59 -6.54
CA PHE A 218 7.14 10.50 -7.07
C PHE A 218 7.01 10.46 -8.59
N LEU A 219 5.78 10.61 -9.07
CA LEU A 219 5.52 10.77 -10.50
C LEU A 219 6.09 12.08 -11.03
N SER A 220 6.00 13.23 -10.34
CA SER A 220 6.62 14.47 -10.83
C SER A 220 8.13 14.38 -10.92
N ASN A 221 8.79 13.72 -9.97
CA ASN A 221 10.22 13.45 -10.00
C ASN A 221 10.57 12.50 -11.13
N LEU A 222 9.77 11.46 -11.36
CA LEU A 222 9.95 10.54 -12.47
C LEU A 222 9.78 11.27 -13.82
N ILE A 223 8.76 12.11 -13.94
CA ILE A 223 8.49 12.97 -15.09
C ILE A 223 9.65 13.94 -15.30
N ALA A 224 10.17 14.59 -14.26
CA ALA A 224 11.30 15.52 -14.36
C ALA A 224 12.59 14.82 -14.81
N LEU A 225 12.78 13.55 -14.45
CA LEU A 225 13.89 12.72 -14.94
C LEU A 225 13.71 12.30 -16.41
N THR A 226 12.47 12.29 -16.92
CA THR A 226 12.16 11.94 -18.30
C THR A 226 11.98 13.20 -19.15
N GLN A 227 12.98 13.56 -19.95
CA GLN A 227 12.95 14.82 -20.70
C GLN A 227 11.85 14.88 -21.79
N GLN A 228 11.44 13.75 -22.37
CA GLN A 228 10.51 13.74 -23.51
C GLN A 228 9.33 12.77 -23.38
N GLN A 229 9.52 11.64 -22.69
CA GLN A 229 8.52 10.58 -22.64
C GLN A 229 8.63 9.74 -21.38
N LEU A 230 7.49 9.53 -20.72
CA LEU A 230 7.36 8.64 -19.57
C LEU A 230 6.67 7.35 -19.98
N ASN A 231 7.45 6.27 -20.11
CA ASN A 231 6.95 4.90 -20.26
C ASN A 231 6.61 4.25 -18.91
N VAL A 232 5.39 3.74 -18.77
CA VAL A 232 4.92 2.97 -17.61
C VAL A 232 4.44 1.59 -18.08
N PHE A 233 4.82 0.54 -17.37
CA PHE A 233 4.38 -0.83 -17.62
C PHE A 233 3.62 -1.39 -16.42
N CYS A 234 2.40 -1.87 -16.63
CA CYS A 234 1.52 -2.36 -15.58
C CYS A 234 1.26 -3.87 -15.74
N PHE A 235 1.76 -4.68 -14.80
CA PHE A 235 1.44 -6.11 -14.71
C PHE A 235 0.14 -6.35 -13.97
N GLY A 236 -0.72 -7.20 -14.52
CA GLY A 236 -2.02 -7.48 -13.92
C GLY A 236 -2.83 -6.19 -13.78
N SER A 237 -2.83 -5.39 -14.85
CA SER A 237 -3.41 -4.03 -14.86
C SER A 237 -4.88 -4.00 -14.45
N GLY A 238 -5.57 -5.13 -14.59
CA GLY A 238 -6.97 -5.29 -14.28
C GLY A 238 -7.84 -4.29 -15.04
N PRO A 239 -9.02 -3.97 -14.49
CA PRO A 239 -9.99 -3.13 -15.18
C PRO A 239 -9.80 -1.63 -14.88
N GLY A 240 -8.55 -1.14 -14.90
CA GLY A 240 -8.30 0.29 -15.06
C GLY A 240 -8.17 1.12 -13.78
N ALA A 241 -8.21 0.53 -12.58
CA ALA A 241 -7.93 1.29 -11.35
C ALA A 241 -6.52 1.92 -11.36
N GLU A 242 -5.53 1.16 -11.82
CA GLU A 242 -4.15 1.62 -11.95
C GLU A 242 -3.99 2.66 -13.07
N LEU A 243 -4.59 2.40 -14.23
CA LEU A 243 -4.63 3.36 -15.35
C LEU A 243 -5.22 4.70 -14.92
N ALA A 244 -6.40 4.67 -14.29
CA ALA A 244 -7.09 5.86 -13.81
C ALA A 244 -6.26 6.63 -12.78
N ALA A 245 -5.54 5.93 -11.89
CA ALA A 245 -4.68 6.58 -10.90
C ALA A 245 -3.49 7.29 -11.56
N ILE A 246 -2.85 6.65 -12.54
CA ILE A 246 -1.75 7.26 -13.30
C ILE A 246 -2.25 8.48 -14.08
N LEU A 247 -3.38 8.37 -14.79
CA LEU A 247 -3.95 9.47 -15.57
C LEU A 247 -4.40 10.63 -14.68
N GLN A 248 -5.02 10.35 -13.54
CA GLN A 248 -5.42 11.38 -12.59
C GLN A 248 -4.20 12.10 -12.01
N ALA A 249 -3.15 11.37 -11.61
CA ALA A 249 -1.91 11.99 -11.15
C ALA A 249 -1.25 12.83 -12.26
N TYR A 250 -1.16 12.30 -13.48
CA TYR A 250 -0.60 13.02 -14.63
C TYR A 250 -1.37 14.30 -14.95
N SER A 251 -2.70 14.28 -14.85
CA SER A 251 -3.55 15.47 -15.07
C SER A 251 -3.29 16.60 -14.08
N ILE A 252 -2.88 16.28 -12.85
CA ILE A 252 -2.55 17.25 -11.81
C ILE A 252 -1.18 17.89 -12.07
N ILE A 253 -0.22 17.09 -12.54
CA ILE A 253 1.17 17.54 -12.72
C ILE A 253 1.30 18.49 -13.91
N ASN A 254 0.39 18.42 -14.89
CA ASN A 254 0.36 19.29 -16.08
C ASN A 254 1.74 19.39 -16.77
N ALA A 255 2.45 18.26 -16.85
CA ALA A 255 3.84 18.21 -17.34
C ALA A 255 3.96 17.76 -18.79
N VAL A 256 5.16 18.03 -19.33
CA VAL A 256 5.48 18.01 -20.75
C VAL A 256 5.90 16.64 -21.34
N PRO A 257 6.41 15.61 -20.62
CA PRO A 257 6.75 14.39 -21.31
C PRO A 257 5.48 13.62 -21.70
N ARG A 258 5.43 13.15 -22.95
CA ARG A 258 4.35 12.27 -23.40
C ARG A 258 4.29 11.03 -22.51
N LEU A 259 3.10 10.67 -22.04
CA LEU A 259 2.90 9.52 -21.17
C LEU A 259 2.51 8.29 -22.01
N ASN A 260 3.28 7.22 -21.95
CA ASN A 260 2.95 5.97 -22.61
C ASN A 260 2.72 4.87 -21.57
N ILE A 261 1.52 4.31 -21.54
CA ILE A 261 1.11 3.30 -20.56
C ILE A 261 0.90 1.97 -21.28
N PHE A 262 1.70 0.97 -20.93
CA PHE A 262 1.53 -0.40 -21.41
C PHE A 262 0.91 -1.25 -20.33
N LEU A 263 -0.29 -1.76 -20.60
CA LEU A 263 -1.06 -2.61 -19.73
C LEU A 263 -0.89 -4.06 -20.19
N HIS A 264 -0.70 -4.98 -19.23
CA HIS A 264 -0.62 -6.40 -19.51
C HIS A 264 -1.47 -7.18 -18.52
N ASP A 265 -2.45 -7.93 -19.03
CA ASP A 265 -3.35 -8.73 -18.22
C ASP A 265 -3.74 -10.04 -18.90
N ASN A 266 -4.26 -10.99 -18.13
CA ASN A 266 -4.77 -12.26 -18.64
C ASN A 266 -6.16 -12.11 -19.30
N PHE A 267 -6.86 -11.01 -19.04
CA PHE A 267 -8.20 -10.74 -19.58
C PHE A 267 -8.21 -9.48 -20.44
N ASP A 268 -9.11 -9.47 -21.43
CA ASP A 268 -9.38 -8.29 -22.24
C ASP A 268 -10.29 -7.32 -21.49
N TYR A 269 -9.80 -6.09 -21.29
CA TYR A 269 -10.53 -4.99 -20.68
C TYR A 269 -10.67 -3.79 -21.62
N THR A 270 -10.35 -3.94 -22.91
CA THR A 270 -10.20 -2.82 -23.86
C THR A 270 -11.41 -1.89 -23.85
N GLU A 271 -12.63 -2.41 -23.96
CA GLU A 271 -13.84 -1.60 -23.98
C GLU A 271 -14.04 -0.82 -22.67
N CYS A 272 -13.89 -1.49 -21.52
CA CYS A 272 -14.04 -0.87 -20.21
C CYS A 272 -12.99 0.20 -19.96
N LEU A 273 -11.74 -0.06 -20.35
CA LEU A 273 -10.63 0.89 -20.22
C LEU A 273 -10.85 2.10 -21.13
N GLN A 274 -11.30 1.90 -22.37
CA GLN A 274 -11.61 2.97 -23.30
C GLN A 274 -12.67 3.92 -22.71
N LYS A 275 -13.78 3.38 -22.18
CA LYS A 275 -14.82 4.17 -21.51
C LYS A 275 -14.29 5.01 -20.36
N ILE A 276 -13.39 4.45 -19.52
CA ILE A 276 -12.74 5.17 -18.42
C ILE A 276 -11.83 6.28 -18.97
N VAL A 277 -11.00 5.95 -19.95
CA VAL A 277 -10.03 6.88 -20.56
C VAL A 277 -10.73 8.08 -21.20
N GLU A 278 -11.87 7.88 -21.85
CA GLU A 278 -12.66 8.96 -22.47
C GLU A 278 -13.19 9.99 -21.46
N GLN A 279 -13.32 9.61 -20.18
CA GLN A 279 -13.68 10.56 -19.12
C GLN A 279 -12.50 11.46 -18.70
N PHE A 280 -11.27 11.08 -19.05
CA PHE A 280 -10.10 11.91 -18.83
C PHE A 280 -9.90 12.88 -19.99
N ASN A 281 -10.14 14.17 -19.75
CA ASN A 281 -9.75 15.24 -20.69
C ASN A 281 -8.25 15.55 -20.58
N VAL A 282 -7.40 14.55 -20.83
CA VAL A 282 -5.93 14.64 -20.72
C VAL A 282 -5.33 14.51 -22.11
N LYS A 283 -4.35 15.36 -22.43
CA LYS A 283 -3.62 15.31 -23.71
C LYS A 283 -2.23 14.73 -23.52
N GLY A 284 -1.63 14.26 -24.61
CA GLY A 284 -0.22 13.85 -24.60
C GLY A 284 0.02 12.52 -23.90
N PHE A 285 -0.95 11.61 -23.90
CA PHE A 285 -0.74 10.25 -23.46
C PHE A 285 -1.19 9.24 -24.51
N ASN A 286 -0.61 8.04 -24.49
CA ASN A 286 -1.05 6.87 -25.22
C ASN A 286 -1.15 5.71 -24.24
N TRP A 287 -2.06 4.78 -24.52
CA TRP A 287 -2.13 3.53 -23.77
C TRP A 287 -2.31 2.35 -24.73
N ASN A 288 -1.86 1.18 -24.31
CA ASN A 288 -2.03 -0.06 -25.04
C ASN A 288 -2.27 -1.21 -24.05
N LEU A 289 -3.15 -2.14 -24.40
CA LEU A 289 -3.37 -3.39 -23.67
C LEU A 289 -2.80 -4.56 -24.46
N SER A 290 -2.02 -5.39 -23.78
CA SER A 290 -1.59 -6.70 -24.26
C SER A 290 -2.23 -7.78 -23.40
N ILE A 291 -2.73 -8.84 -24.05
CA ILE A 291 -3.39 -9.96 -23.37
C ILE A 291 -2.40 -11.11 -23.28
N GLY A 292 -2.15 -11.62 -22.07
CA GLY A 292 -1.30 -12.76 -21.86
C GLY A 292 -1.22 -13.20 -20.41
N ASN A 293 -0.93 -14.48 -20.22
CA ASN A 293 -0.75 -15.05 -18.89
C ASN A 293 0.74 -15.06 -18.51
N ILE A 294 1.09 -14.22 -17.53
CA ILE A 294 2.45 -14.00 -17.02
C ILE A 294 3.18 -15.30 -16.64
N ILE A 295 2.45 -16.36 -16.23
CA ILE A 295 3.04 -17.60 -15.70
C ILE A 295 2.64 -18.86 -16.49
N SER A 296 2.06 -18.70 -17.68
CA SER A 296 1.56 -19.81 -18.52
C SER A 296 2.66 -20.72 -19.05
N SER A 297 3.80 -20.16 -19.48
CA SER A 297 4.94 -20.92 -19.97
C SER A 297 6.19 -20.70 -19.10
N THR A 298 7.15 -21.61 -19.23
CA THR A 298 8.45 -21.48 -18.58
C THR A 298 9.33 -20.40 -19.20
N GLU A 299 9.00 -19.99 -20.42
CA GLU A 299 9.72 -18.98 -21.20
C GLU A 299 9.04 -17.61 -21.10
N PHE A 300 7.81 -17.57 -20.55
CA PHE A 300 6.99 -16.39 -20.39
C PHE A 300 6.63 -15.77 -21.74
N ASP A 301 6.30 -16.64 -22.69
CA ASP A 301 5.87 -16.27 -24.03
C ASP A 301 4.59 -15.44 -23.94
N GLY A 302 4.57 -14.30 -24.62
CA GLY A 302 3.47 -13.33 -24.53
C GLY A 302 3.66 -12.23 -23.48
N VAL A 303 4.70 -12.30 -22.62
CA VAL A 303 5.10 -11.14 -21.82
C VAL A 303 5.88 -10.17 -22.73
N PRO A 304 5.46 -8.90 -22.86
CA PRO A 304 6.09 -7.91 -23.74
C PRO A 304 7.40 -7.35 -23.15
N TRP A 305 8.44 -8.20 -23.08
CA TRP A 305 9.75 -7.89 -22.48
C TRP A 305 10.41 -6.63 -23.05
N GLU A 306 10.21 -6.36 -24.35
CA GLU A 306 10.69 -5.13 -24.98
C GLU A 306 10.10 -3.88 -24.31
N GLN A 307 8.80 -3.87 -24.00
CA GLN A 307 8.16 -2.73 -23.34
C GLN A 307 8.62 -2.58 -21.89
N ILE A 308 8.86 -3.70 -21.19
CA ILE A 308 9.40 -3.70 -19.83
C ILE A 308 10.79 -3.05 -19.81
N SER A 309 11.68 -3.44 -20.74
CA SER A 309 13.04 -2.88 -20.83
C SER A 309 13.08 -1.38 -21.12
N LYS A 310 12.06 -0.84 -21.82
CA LYS A 310 11.93 0.58 -22.15
C LYS A 310 11.24 1.41 -21.07
N SER A 311 10.62 0.77 -20.09
CA SER A 311 9.80 1.42 -19.07
C SER A 311 10.61 2.10 -17.97
N HIS A 312 10.16 3.27 -17.53
CA HIS A 312 10.75 4.00 -16.40
C HIS A 312 10.09 3.62 -15.09
N LEU A 313 8.82 3.21 -15.13
CA LEU A 313 8.09 2.66 -14.00
C LEU A 313 7.45 1.35 -14.43
N ILE A 314 7.72 0.30 -13.66
CA ILE A 314 7.06 -0.98 -13.76
C ILE A 314 6.24 -1.16 -12.50
N THR A 315 4.98 -1.53 -12.64
CA THR A 315 4.07 -1.73 -11.52
C THR A 315 3.52 -3.15 -11.50
N ALA A 316 3.21 -3.64 -10.30
CA ALA A 316 2.52 -4.89 -10.07
C ALA A 316 1.56 -4.72 -8.89
N CYS A 317 0.30 -4.41 -9.19
CA CYS A 317 -0.72 -4.05 -8.21
C CYS A 317 -1.71 -5.20 -7.99
N PHE A 318 -1.70 -5.82 -6.81
CA PHE A 318 -2.53 -6.96 -6.38
C PHE A 318 -2.42 -8.23 -7.24
N VAL A 319 -1.31 -8.37 -7.98
CA VAL A 319 -1.06 -9.54 -8.83
C VAL A 319 -0.03 -10.49 -8.21
N ILE A 320 0.91 -9.99 -7.40
CA ILE A 320 2.04 -10.80 -6.95
C ILE A 320 1.61 -11.92 -6.01
N CYS A 321 0.71 -11.64 -5.07
CA CYS A 321 0.18 -12.64 -4.15
C CYS A 321 -0.57 -13.76 -4.88
N GLU A 322 -1.33 -13.40 -5.92
CA GLU A 322 -2.03 -14.36 -6.78
C GLU A 322 -1.05 -15.28 -7.50
N LEU A 323 -0.02 -14.71 -8.14
CA LEU A 323 0.98 -15.49 -8.88
C LEU A 323 1.68 -16.51 -7.96
N PHE A 324 2.13 -16.09 -6.77
CA PHE A 324 2.80 -16.98 -5.80
C PHE A 324 1.90 -18.10 -5.29
N ARG A 325 0.60 -17.85 -5.15
CA ARG A 325 -0.36 -18.89 -4.73
C ARG A 325 -0.61 -19.89 -5.85
N TYR A 326 -0.70 -19.42 -7.09
CA TYR A 326 -0.99 -20.27 -8.23
C TYR A 326 0.22 -21.13 -8.64
N ASN A 327 1.40 -20.53 -8.82
CA ASN A 327 2.60 -21.25 -9.24
C ASN A 327 3.88 -20.62 -8.68
N PRO A 328 4.23 -20.90 -7.39
CA PRO A 328 5.38 -20.27 -6.76
C PRO A 328 6.71 -20.51 -7.49
N LYS A 329 6.86 -21.64 -8.20
CA LYS A 329 8.08 -21.95 -8.97
C LYS A 329 8.22 -21.01 -10.17
N ASN A 330 7.17 -20.88 -10.99
CA ASN A 330 7.20 -20.00 -12.16
C ASN A 330 7.22 -18.53 -11.76
N THR A 331 6.53 -18.13 -10.68
CA THR A 331 6.60 -16.75 -10.16
C THR A 331 8.02 -16.35 -9.77
N LYS A 332 8.76 -17.24 -9.09
CA LYS A 332 10.17 -16.99 -8.75
C LYS A 332 11.05 -16.81 -9.99
N ARG A 333 10.84 -17.64 -11.02
CA ARG A 333 11.55 -17.55 -12.31
C ARG A 333 11.19 -16.25 -13.04
N PHE A 334 9.91 -15.89 -13.08
CA PHE A 334 9.41 -14.66 -13.68
C PHE A 334 10.06 -13.45 -13.02
N PHE A 335 10.04 -13.37 -11.69
CA PHE A 335 10.70 -12.29 -10.95
C PHE A 335 12.18 -12.20 -11.27
N LYS A 336 12.90 -13.33 -11.29
CA LYS A 336 14.32 -13.32 -11.64
C LYS A 336 14.56 -12.72 -13.03
N LYS A 337 13.74 -13.08 -14.02
CA LYS A 337 13.82 -12.49 -15.37
C LYS A 337 13.46 -11.01 -15.34
N LEU A 338 12.35 -10.64 -14.74
CA LEU A 338 11.90 -9.25 -14.59
C LEU A 338 13.00 -8.34 -14.02
N LEU A 339 13.63 -8.75 -12.91
CA LEU A 339 14.71 -7.96 -12.30
C LEU A 339 15.92 -7.78 -13.22
N ASN A 340 16.17 -8.71 -14.13
CA ASN A 340 17.23 -8.57 -15.13
C ASN A 340 16.83 -7.61 -16.27
N GLU A 341 15.58 -7.67 -16.73
CA GLU A 341 15.09 -6.88 -17.88
C GLU A 341 14.80 -5.41 -17.55
N ILE A 342 14.48 -5.08 -16.29
CA ILE A 342 14.28 -3.68 -15.89
C ILE A 342 15.54 -2.87 -16.22
N ARG A 343 15.41 -1.71 -16.87
CA ARG A 343 16.57 -0.85 -17.16
C ARG A 343 17.12 -0.15 -15.92
N PHE A 344 18.39 0.23 -15.95
CA PHE A 344 18.95 1.08 -14.90
C PHE A 344 18.23 2.42 -14.82
N GLY A 345 18.06 2.92 -13.60
CA GLY A 345 17.31 4.14 -13.29
C GLY A 345 15.79 3.97 -13.23
N ALA A 346 15.23 2.86 -13.73
CA ALA A 346 13.80 2.60 -13.64
C ALA A 346 13.37 2.15 -12.24
N PHE A 347 12.08 2.29 -11.98
CA PHE A 347 11.45 1.93 -10.73
C PHE A 347 10.58 0.69 -10.87
N LEU A 348 10.59 -0.16 -9.85
CA LEU A 348 9.65 -1.27 -9.66
C LEU A 348 8.77 -0.94 -8.45
N MET A 349 7.47 -0.79 -8.69
CA MET A 349 6.47 -0.61 -7.65
C MET A 349 5.63 -1.88 -7.50
N ILE A 350 5.64 -2.45 -6.30
CA ILE A 350 4.80 -3.59 -5.95
C ILE A 350 3.80 -3.12 -4.92
N VAL A 351 2.51 -3.33 -5.20
CA VAL A 351 1.42 -3.04 -4.27
C VAL A 351 0.61 -4.31 -4.11
N ASP A 352 0.34 -4.74 -2.88
CA ASP A 352 -0.49 -5.94 -2.67
C ASP A 352 -1.18 -5.88 -1.30
N SER A 353 -2.03 -6.87 -1.02
CA SER A 353 -2.68 -7.00 0.28
C SER A 353 -1.66 -6.99 1.41
N SER A 354 -1.98 -6.30 2.49
CA SER A 354 -1.22 -6.39 3.73
C SER A 354 -1.68 -7.51 4.65
N ASN A 355 -2.79 -8.17 4.33
CA ASN A 355 -3.37 -9.20 5.18
C ASN A 355 -2.57 -10.51 5.04
N MET A 356 -2.18 -11.08 6.18
CA MET A 356 -1.36 -12.30 6.28
C MET A 356 -1.98 -13.50 5.57
N GLN A 357 -3.31 -13.60 5.55
CA GLN A 357 -3.99 -14.70 4.86
C GLN A 357 -3.67 -14.68 3.37
N TYR A 358 -3.62 -13.49 2.75
CA TYR A 358 -3.33 -13.32 1.32
C TYR A 358 -1.84 -13.36 0.97
N THR A 359 -0.98 -13.01 1.92
CA THR A 359 0.46 -12.85 1.70
C THR A 359 1.30 -14.05 2.12
N THR A 360 0.64 -15.14 2.53
CA THR A 360 1.28 -16.41 2.88
C THR A 360 1.05 -17.44 1.79
N TYR A 361 2.11 -18.12 1.35
CA TYR A 361 2.02 -19.28 0.46
C TYR A 361 2.76 -20.49 1.02
N ILE A 362 2.31 -21.69 0.67
CA ILE A 362 2.91 -22.95 1.10
C ILE A 362 3.73 -23.52 -0.07
N TYR A 363 4.99 -23.90 0.19
CA TYR A 363 5.84 -24.56 -0.78
C TYR A 363 6.73 -25.60 -0.10
N LYS A 364 6.61 -26.87 -0.51
CA LYS A 364 7.30 -28.00 0.13
C LYS A 364 7.08 -28.02 1.65
N ASP A 365 5.82 -27.99 2.07
CA ASP A 365 5.36 -28.04 3.46
C ASP A 365 5.87 -26.93 4.39
N LYS A 366 6.42 -25.85 3.80
CA LYS A 366 6.86 -24.66 4.52
C LYS A 366 6.01 -23.47 4.12
N SER A 367 5.67 -22.66 5.12
CA SER A 367 4.96 -21.40 4.96
C SER A 367 5.94 -20.27 4.73
N TYR A 368 5.67 -19.43 3.72
CA TYR A 368 6.50 -18.28 3.37
C TYR A 368 5.64 -17.02 3.28
N CYS A 369 6.12 -15.95 3.89
CA CYS A 369 5.59 -14.60 3.68
C CYS A 369 6.14 -14.04 2.37
N ILE A 370 5.25 -13.61 1.47
CA ILE A 370 5.59 -13.06 0.15
C ILE A 370 6.37 -11.76 0.31
N TRP A 371 5.96 -10.88 1.23
CA TRP A 371 6.67 -9.63 1.50
C TRP A 371 8.10 -9.84 2.00
N ASP A 372 8.32 -10.86 2.84
CA ASP A 372 9.66 -11.21 3.32
C ASP A 372 10.52 -11.77 2.18
N TYR A 373 9.94 -12.62 1.33
CA TYR A 373 10.61 -13.15 0.15
C TYR A 373 11.02 -12.01 -0.80
N LEU A 374 10.10 -11.12 -1.14
CA LEU A 374 10.35 -9.98 -2.04
C LEU A 374 11.41 -9.05 -1.45
N SER A 375 11.27 -8.68 -0.18
CA SER A 375 12.26 -7.83 0.50
C SER A 375 13.64 -8.43 0.48
N ARG A 376 13.80 -9.70 0.88
CA ARG A 376 15.11 -10.34 0.89
C ARG A 376 15.68 -10.45 -0.51
N LYS A 377 14.90 -10.89 -1.49
CA LYS A 377 15.40 -11.05 -2.86
C LYS A 377 15.79 -9.74 -3.52
N LEU A 378 15.01 -8.68 -3.32
CA LEU A 378 15.32 -7.35 -3.85
C LEU A 378 16.48 -6.68 -3.09
N LEU A 379 16.57 -6.84 -1.77
CA LEU A 379 17.69 -6.31 -0.98
C LEU A 379 19.00 -7.07 -1.17
N GLU A 380 18.95 -8.39 -1.40
CA GLU A 380 20.13 -9.20 -1.75
C GLU A 380 20.67 -8.82 -3.14
N ASP A 381 19.80 -8.38 -4.03
CA ASP A 381 20.20 -7.87 -5.34
C ASP A 381 20.69 -6.42 -5.23
N LYS A 382 22.01 -6.26 -5.07
CA LYS A 382 22.70 -4.96 -4.97
C LYS A 382 22.42 -4.00 -6.15
N ARG A 383 21.73 -4.46 -7.21
CA ARG A 383 21.27 -3.63 -8.32
C ARG A 383 19.97 -2.90 -8.01
N PHE A 384 19.38 -3.03 -6.82
CA PHE A 384 18.15 -2.35 -6.44
C PHE A 384 18.28 -1.63 -5.11
N ASP A 385 18.03 -0.32 -5.14
CA ASP A 385 17.92 0.51 -3.95
C ASP A 385 16.47 0.65 -3.55
N ARG A 386 16.19 0.46 -2.26
CA ARG A 386 14.86 0.72 -1.71
C ARG A 386 14.59 2.21 -1.73
N PHE A 387 13.58 2.62 -2.50
CA PHE A 387 13.17 4.02 -2.60
C PHE A 387 12.13 4.37 -1.53
N SER A 388 11.08 3.55 -1.39
CA SER A 388 10.02 3.77 -0.40
C SER A 388 9.33 2.46 -0.08
N GLU A 389 8.82 2.33 1.13
CA GLU A 389 7.94 1.22 1.53
C GLU A 389 6.97 1.71 2.59
N GLY A 390 5.80 1.08 2.65
CA GLY A 390 4.84 1.42 3.67
C GLY A 390 3.50 0.76 3.48
N MET A 391 2.54 1.29 4.22
CA MET A 391 1.14 0.89 4.18
C MET A 391 0.35 2.05 3.60
N SER A 392 -0.56 1.74 2.66
CA SER A 392 -1.61 2.67 2.25
C SER A 392 -2.92 2.15 2.84
N TYR A 393 -3.49 2.97 3.71
CA TYR A 393 -4.83 2.80 4.24
C TYR A 393 -5.68 3.90 3.64
N PHE A 394 -6.70 3.52 2.89
CA PHE A 394 -7.68 4.46 2.39
C PHE A 394 -9.06 4.05 2.89
N GLU A 395 -9.69 4.93 3.66
CA GLU A 395 -11.08 4.84 4.07
C GLU A 395 -11.78 6.16 3.76
N GLU A 396 -12.91 6.09 3.08
CA GLU A 396 -13.65 7.26 2.63
C GLU A 396 -15.14 7.05 2.83
N ASP A 397 -15.77 7.92 3.61
CA ASP A 397 -17.18 7.82 3.96
C ASP A 397 -18.08 8.23 2.78
N LEU A 398 -17.60 9.09 1.87
CA LEU A 398 -18.31 9.46 0.63
C LEU A 398 -18.64 8.21 -0.21
N LEU A 399 -17.75 7.23 -0.25
CA LEU A 399 -17.98 5.99 -1.00
C LEU A 399 -19.11 5.13 -0.40
N LYS A 400 -19.36 5.23 0.91
CA LYS A 400 -20.51 4.56 1.55
C LYS A 400 -21.84 5.14 1.09
N LYS A 401 -21.87 6.45 0.78
CA LYS A 401 -23.09 7.15 0.33
C LYS A 401 -23.43 6.84 -1.12
N GLU A 402 -22.43 6.61 -1.96
CA GLU A 402 -22.58 6.40 -3.41
C GLU A 402 -22.65 4.92 -3.84
N ALA A 403 -23.08 4.04 -2.93
CA ALA A 403 -23.30 2.62 -3.20
C ALA A 403 -22.04 1.81 -3.63
N TYR A 404 -20.84 2.30 -3.32
CA TYR A 404 -19.61 1.53 -3.53
C TYR A 404 -19.42 0.48 -2.44
N ASN A 405 -18.99 -0.72 -2.84
CA ASN A 405 -18.90 -1.88 -1.95
C ASN A 405 -17.67 -1.92 -1.05
N LEU A 406 -16.67 -1.11 -1.37
CA LEU A 406 -15.45 -1.00 -0.58
C LEU A 406 -15.31 0.43 -0.11
N SER A 407 -15.47 0.64 1.18
CA SER A 407 -15.06 1.89 1.83
C SER A 407 -13.66 1.82 2.40
N LYS A 408 -12.94 0.70 2.21
CA LYS A 408 -11.60 0.46 2.78
C LYS A 408 -10.71 -0.26 1.78
N CYS A 409 -9.49 0.23 1.60
CA CYS A 409 -8.43 -0.47 0.90
C CYS A 409 -7.14 -0.42 1.72
N ASN A 410 -6.68 -1.60 2.14
CA ASN A 410 -5.47 -1.78 2.93
C ASN A 410 -4.46 -2.53 2.08
N CYS A 411 -3.42 -1.83 1.66
CA CYS A 411 -2.32 -2.46 0.94
C CYS A 411 -0.98 -2.09 1.56
N LYS A 412 -0.03 -2.98 1.35
CA LYS A 412 1.38 -2.71 1.55
C LYS A 412 1.98 -2.42 0.18
N TYR A 413 2.92 -1.49 0.13
CA TYR A 413 3.66 -1.18 -1.08
C TYR A 413 5.17 -1.19 -0.83
N MET A 414 5.91 -1.48 -1.89
CA MET A 414 7.36 -1.29 -1.97
C MET A 414 7.72 -0.69 -3.32
N ILE A 415 8.61 0.30 -3.29
CA ILE A 415 9.16 0.96 -4.47
C ILE A 415 10.67 0.80 -4.42
N TYR A 416 11.23 0.21 -5.47
CA TYR A 416 12.68 0.03 -5.64
C TYR A 416 13.14 0.74 -6.90
N LYS A 417 14.33 1.33 -6.87
CA LYS A 417 15.01 1.90 -8.04
C LYS A 417 16.12 0.95 -8.47
N LYS A 418 16.18 0.60 -9.75
CA LYS A 418 17.31 -0.17 -10.27
C LYS A 418 18.54 0.74 -10.41
N VAL A 419 19.65 0.35 -9.82
CA VAL A 419 20.93 1.08 -9.80
C VAL A 419 22.05 0.27 -10.46
N SER A 420 23.08 0.97 -10.96
CA SER A 420 24.26 0.32 -11.55
C SER A 420 25.01 -0.48 -10.49
N ALA A 421 25.55 -1.63 -10.87
CA ALA A 421 26.30 -2.50 -9.95
C ALA A 421 27.63 -1.89 -9.45
N ASN A 422 28.11 -0.79 -10.08
CA ASN A 422 29.46 -0.27 -9.90
C ASN A 422 29.60 0.95 -8.99
N ASN A 423 28.56 1.34 -8.23
CA ASN A 423 28.62 2.56 -7.40
C ASN A 423 29.43 2.42 -6.09
N ASN A 424 30.19 1.34 -5.89
CA ASN A 424 31.04 1.16 -4.70
C ASN A 424 32.55 1.34 -4.97
N ASP A 425 32.96 1.69 -6.20
CA ASP A 425 34.37 1.94 -6.57
C ASP A 425 34.64 3.44 -6.91
N GLN A 426 33.76 4.35 -6.50
CA GLN A 426 33.96 5.80 -6.49
C GLN A 426 33.66 6.34 -5.10
#